data_AF-A0A4Q6FMT4-F1
#
_entry.id   AF-A0A4Q6FMT4-F1
#
_cell.length_a   1.000
_cell.length_b   1.000
_cell.length_c   1.000
_cell.angle_alpha   90.00
_cell.angle_beta   90.00
_cell.angle_gamma   90.00
#
_symmetry.space_group_name_H-M   'P 1'
#
loop_
_entity.id
_entity.type
_entity.pdbx_description
1 polymer ?
#
loop_
_entity_poly.entity_id
_entity_poly.type
_entity_poly.pdbx_seq_one_letter_code
_entity_poly.pdbx_strand_id
1 'polypeptide(L)'
;MKDLNKFGLVMGANFETVAAVVVAYYAAEYLNEKYPKDFNWSSVTYVLALLLIFRSWYVMLRVLVRDQKANEASAKVSEPKDDKRS
;
A
#
# COMPACT_ATOMS: atom_id res chain seq x y z
N MET A 1 -16.86 -2.92 -12.36
CA MET A 1 -17.25 -2.49 -10.99
C MET A 1 -16.40 -3.11 -9.88
N LYS A 2 -16.00 -4.40 -9.92
CA LYS A 2 -15.19 -5.03 -8.85
C LYS A 2 -13.78 -4.43 -8.68
N ASP A 3 -13.10 -4.02 -9.76
CA ASP A 3 -11.72 -3.49 -9.67
C ASP A 3 -11.63 -2.04 -9.16
N LEU A 4 -12.65 -1.22 -9.45
CA LEU A 4 -12.78 0.13 -8.86
C LEU A 4 -12.94 0.07 -7.34
N ASN A 5 -13.66 -0.93 -6.82
CA ASN A 5 -13.81 -1.13 -5.38
C ASN A 5 -12.51 -1.56 -4.71
N LYS A 6 -11.70 -2.40 -5.36
CA LYS A 6 -10.37 -2.79 -4.83
C LYS A 6 -9.43 -1.58 -4.77
N PHE A 7 -9.40 -0.76 -5.83
CA PHE A 7 -8.57 0.45 -5.86
C PHE A 7 -9.01 1.46 -4.78
N GLY A 8 -10.32 1.68 -4.61
CA GLY A 8 -10.85 2.55 -3.56
C GLY A 8 -10.52 2.08 -2.14
N LEU A 9 -10.62 0.77 -1.87
CA LEU A 9 -10.22 0.16 -0.59
C LEU A 9 -8.72 0.37 -0.30
N VAL A 10 -7.87 0.20 -1.31
CA VAL A 10 -6.43 0.39 -1.18
C VAL A 10 -6.09 1.87 -0.94
N MET A 11 -6.73 2.79 -1.65
CA MET A 11 -6.55 4.22 -1.42
C MET A 11 -7.02 4.63 -0.02
N GLY A 12 -8.18 4.13 0.43
CA GLY A 12 -8.70 4.35 1.78
C GLY A 12 -7.73 3.87 2.86
N ALA A 13 -7.19 2.65 2.73
CA ALA A 13 -6.21 2.10 3.66
C ALA A 13 -4.91 2.93 3.71
N ASN A 14 -4.46 3.49 2.58
CA ASN A 14 -3.32 4.40 2.56
C ASN A 14 -3.62 5.74 3.25
N PHE A 15 -4.82 6.29 3.09
CA PHE A 15 -5.26 7.48 3.81
C PHE A 15 -5.34 7.27 5.32
N GLU A 16 -5.92 6.16 5.77
CA GLU A 16 -5.94 5.79 7.19
C GLU A 16 -4.52 5.65 7.76
N THR A 17 -3.61 5.06 6.98
CA THR A 17 -2.20 4.92 7.36
C THR A 17 -1.53 6.30 7.52
N VAL A 18 -1.75 7.23 6.59
CA VAL A 18 -1.22 8.60 6.70
C VAL A 18 -1.78 9.31 7.94
N ALA A 19 -3.09 9.21 8.18
CA ALA A 19 -3.71 9.79 9.37
C ALA A 19 -3.14 9.21 10.67
N ALA A 20 -2.95 7.89 10.73
CA ALA A 20 -2.33 7.21 11.87
C ALA A 20 -0.87 7.66 12.09
N VAL A 21 -0.10 7.86 11.02
CA VAL A 21 1.28 8.38 11.10
C VAL A 21 1.32 9.80 11.64
N VAL A 22 0.40 10.67 11.20
CA VAL A 22 0.31 12.05 11.72
C VAL A 22 0.00 12.04 13.22
N VAL A 23 -0.98 11.26 13.65
CA VAL A 23 -1.32 11.13 15.08
C VAL A 23 -0.14 10.58 15.88
N ALA A 24 0.53 9.55 15.37
CA ALA A 24 1.70 8.96 16.01
C ALA A 24 2.86 9.96 16.12
N TYR A 25 3.07 10.81 15.11
CA TYR A 25 4.09 11.87 15.14
C TYR A 25 3.85 12.85 16.28
N TYR A 26 2.62 13.38 16.43
CA TYR A 26 2.27 14.27 17.54
C TYR A 26 2.38 13.58 18.90
N ALA A 27 1.98 12.31 19.00
CA ALA A 27 2.18 11.53 20.22
C ALA A 27 3.67 11.36 20.56
N ALA A 28 4.52 11.17 19.56
CA ALA A 28 5.95 11.05 19.74
C ALA A 28 6.62 12.37 20.15
N GLU A 29 6.18 13.51 19.63
CA GLU A 29 6.61 14.83 20.11
C GLU A 29 6.21 15.04 21.57
N TYR A 30 4.97 14.71 21.94
CA TYR A 30 4.51 14.76 23.32
C TYR A 30 5.36 13.87 24.25
N LEU A 31 5.71 12.66 23.80
CA LEU A 31 6.57 11.76 24.57
C LEU A 31 7.99 12.31 24.72
N ASN A 32 8.56 12.93 23.68
CA ASN A 32 9.87 13.59 23.77
C ASN A 32 9.89 14.73 24.79
N GLU A 33 8.78 15.44 25.00
CA GLU A 33 8.67 16.49 26.01
C GLU A 33 8.57 15.95 27.45
N LYS A 34 8.01 14.74 27.62
CA LYS A 34 7.67 14.17 28.94
C LYS A 34 8.62 13.08 29.43
N TYR A 35 9.35 12.42 28.54
CA TYR A 35 10.22 11.27 28.82
C TYR A 35 11.69 11.60 28.52
N PRO A 36 12.66 10.72 28.86
CA PRO A 36 14.07 11.07 28.88
C PRO A 36 14.57 11.62 27.54
N LYS A 37 15.29 12.75 27.60
CA LYS A 37 15.80 13.47 26.42
C LYS A 37 16.85 12.70 25.61
N ASP A 38 17.41 11.65 26.20
CA ASP A 38 18.42 10.80 25.56
C ASP A 38 17.80 9.88 24.50
N PHE A 39 16.47 9.70 24.50
CA PHE A 39 15.74 8.88 23.56
C PHE A 39 14.77 9.71 22.74
N ASN A 40 14.96 9.69 21.41
CA ASN A 40 14.13 10.45 20.48
C ASN A 40 12.98 9.61 19.91
N TRP A 41 11.82 9.67 20.57
CA TRP A 41 10.58 9.02 20.16
C TRP A 41 10.12 9.44 18.76
N SER A 42 10.32 10.70 18.37
CA SER A 42 9.92 11.18 17.04
C SER A 42 10.74 10.52 15.93
N SER A 43 12.04 10.31 16.13
CA SER A 43 12.89 9.59 15.16
C SER A 43 12.46 8.13 14.98
N VAL A 44 12.17 7.42 16.08
CA VAL A 44 11.71 6.03 16.01
C VAL A 44 10.35 5.93 15.31
N THR A 45 9.44 6.83 15.65
CA THR A 45 8.10 6.88 15.05
C THR A 45 8.17 7.19 13.57
N TYR A 46 9.05 8.11 13.16
CA TYR A 46 9.27 8.45 11.75
C TYR A 46 9.81 7.26 10.94
N VAL A 47 10.82 6.56 11.47
CA VAL A 47 11.39 5.37 10.79
C VAL A 47 10.35 4.25 10.66
N LEU A 48 9.60 3.97 11.73
CA LEU A 48 8.53 2.98 11.69
C LEU A 48 7.41 3.35 10.71
N ALA A 49 7.01 4.62 10.69
CA ALA A 49 6.02 5.14 9.76
C ALA A 49 6.46 4.95 8.31
N LEU A 50 7.71 5.31 7.98
CA LEU A 50 8.26 5.10 6.64
C LEU A 50 8.25 3.62 6.25
N LEU A 51 8.69 2.73 7.14
CA LEU A 51 8.68 1.29 6.88
C LEU A 51 7.28 0.75 6.61
N LEU A 52 6.27 1.20 7.35
CA LEU A 52 4.88 0.81 7.15
C LEU A 52 4.32 1.33 5.82
N ILE A 53 4.62 2.58 5.46
CA ILE A 53 4.23 3.16 4.16
C ILE A 53 4.87 2.38 3.01
N PHE A 54 6.19 2.14 3.07
CA PHE A 54 6.89 1.36 2.04
C PHE A 54 6.33 -0.05 1.91
N ARG A 55 6.05 -0.73 3.03
CA ARG A 55 5.42 -2.06 3.03
C ARG A 55 4.04 -2.02 2.40
N SER A 56 3.22 -1.01 2.71
CA SER A 56 1.88 -0.82 2.13
C SER A 56 1.96 -0.69 0.60
N TRP A 57 2.82 0.18 0.11
CA TRP A 57 3.00 0.40 -1.33
C TRP A 57 3.54 -0.84 -2.04
N TYR A 58 4.48 -1.56 -1.43
CA TYR A 58 5.00 -2.80 -1.97
C TYR A 58 3.88 -3.85 -2.15
N VAL A 59 3.02 -4.03 -1.15
CA VAL A 59 1.88 -4.96 -1.24
C VAL A 59 0.91 -4.51 -2.32
N MET A 60 0.57 -3.22 -2.38
CA MET A 60 -0.30 -2.66 -3.42
C MET A 60 0.24 -2.94 -4.82
N LEU A 61 1.50 -2.58 -5.09
CA LEU A 61 2.12 -2.77 -6.40
C LEU A 61 2.18 -4.25 -6.78
N ARG A 62 2.51 -5.14 -5.83
CA ARG A 62 2.51 -6.58 -6.07
C ARG A 62 1.13 -7.10 -6.46
N VAL A 63 0.07 -6.63 -5.81
CA VAL A 63 -1.31 -7.01 -6.14
C VAL A 63 -1.70 -6.49 -7.51
N LEU A 64 -1.39 -5.23 -7.84
CA LEU A 64 -1.68 -4.63 -9.15
C LEU A 64 -0.96 -5.36 -10.29
N VAL A 65 0.33 -5.68 -10.13
CA VAL A 65 1.10 -6.45 -11.13
C VAL A 65 0.54 -7.86 -11.31
N ARG A 66 0.12 -8.51 -10.24
CA ARG A 66 -0.48 -9.85 -10.33
C ARG A 66 -1.83 -9.82 -11.04
N ASP A 67 -2.69 -8.85 -10.70
CA ASP A 67 -4.01 -8.70 -11.33
C ASP A 67 -3.85 -8.31 -12.82
N GLN A 68 -2.87 -7.48 -13.19
CA GLN A 68 -2.54 -7.20 -14.60
C GLN A 68 -2.13 -8.46 -15.37
N LYS A 69 -1.19 -9.25 -14.84
CA LYS A 69 -0.75 -10.51 -15.48
C LYS A 69 -1.89 -11.53 -15.63
N ALA A 70 -2.80 -11.61 -14.66
CA ALA A 70 -3.96 -12.48 -14.72
C ALA A 70 -4.95 -12.03 -15.82
N ASN A 71 -5.15 -10.72 -15.97
CA ASN A 71 -6.01 -10.18 -17.03
C ASN A 71 -5.40 -10.38 -18.43
N GLU A 72 -4.09 -10.20 -18.60
CA GLU A 72 -3.39 -10.48 -19.86
C GLU A 72 -3.43 -11.97 -20.26
N ALA A 73 -3.23 -12.86 -19.29
CA ALA A 73 -3.32 -14.30 -19.53
C ALA A 73 -4.74 -14.73 -19.92
N SER A 74 -5.77 -14.12 -19.31
CA SER A 74 -7.16 -14.38 -19.65
C SER A 74 -7.51 -13.85 -21.04
N ALA A 75 -7.02 -12.67 -21.41
CA ALA A 75 -7.23 -12.07 -22.73
C ALA A 75 -6.61 -12.91 -23.87
N LYS A 76 -5.40 -13.44 -23.67
CA LYS A 76 -4.72 -14.33 -24.64
C LYS A 76 -5.38 -15.71 -24.79
N VAL A 77 -6.11 -16.17 -23.79
CA VAL A 77 -6.88 -17.44 -23.84
C VAL A 77 -8.22 -17.26 -24.55
N SER A 78 -8.79 -16.04 -24.52
CA SER A 78 -10.05 -15.72 -25.19
C SER A 78 -9.92 -15.32 -26.67
N GLU A 79 -8.71 -15.10 -27.19
CA GLU A 79 -8.52 -15.00 -28.64
C GLU A 79 -8.82 -16.38 -29.26
N PRO A 80 -9.84 -16.51 -30.13
CA PRO A 80 -10.03 -17.73 -30.87
C PRO A 80 -8.79 -17.88 -31.75
N LYS A 81 -8.06 -18.99 -31.58
CA LYS A 81 -7.22 -19.49 -32.67
C LYS A 81 -8.16 -19.76 -33.83
N ASP A 82 -8.31 -18.78 -34.72
CA ASP A 82 -8.69 -18.99 -36.11
C ASP A 82 -7.58 -19.84 -36.72
N ASP A 83 -7.67 -21.14 -36.44
CA ASP A 83 -6.87 -22.15 -37.09
C ASP A 83 -7.81 -23.30 -37.44
N LYS A 84 -8.52 -23.12 -38.56
CA LYS A 84 -8.65 -24.14 -39.61
C LYS A 84 -8.67 -23.40 -40.95
N ARG A 85 -7.58 -23.45 -41.72
CA ARG A 85 -7.38 -24.44 -42.79
C ARG A 85 -8.67 -24.72 -43.56
N SER A 86 -8.76 -24.16 -44.77
CA SER A 86 -9.20 -24.82 -46.02
C SER A 86 -8.92 -23.89 -47.18
#